data_AF-F4MQZ8-F1
#
_entry.id   AF-F4MQZ8-F1
#
_cell.length_a   1.000
_cell.length_b   1.000
_cell.length_c   1.000
_cell.angle_alpha   90.00
_cell.angle_beta   90.00
_cell.angle_gamma   90.00
#
_symmetry.space_group_name_H-M   'P 1'
#
loop_
_entity.id
_entity.type
_entity.pdbx_description
1 polymer ?
#
loop_
_entity_poly.entity_id
_entity_poly.type
_entity_poly.pdbx_seq_one_letter_code
_entity_poly.pdbx_strand_id
1 'polypeptide(L)'
;MLHTAFISNILANYLGAMSIILPNILAVEGNIKYIGAGLASVGILGTGVGQGLIGQGACLAIGRNPEMAPKVTSTMIVSAGISESGAIYSLVIAILLIFVV
;
A
#
# COMPACT_ATOMS: atom_id res chain seq x y z
N MET A 1 -0.18 -33.38 5.48
CA MET A 1 0.02 -33.68 4.05
C MET A 1 -0.77 -32.73 3.14
N LEU A 2 -2.06 -32.46 3.39
CA LEU A 2 -2.88 -31.57 2.53
C LEU A 2 -2.43 -30.10 2.54
N HIS A 3 -2.10 -29.53 3.71
CA HIS A 3 -1.63 -28.15 3.82
C HIS A 3 -0.26 -27.94 3.15
N THR A 4 0.64 -28.91 3.27
CA THR A 4 1.97 -28.88 2.64
C THR A 4 1.84 -28.94 1.12
N ALA A 5 0.97 -29.81 0.60
CA ALA A 5 0.70 -29.91 -0.83
C ALA A 5 0.03 -28.64 -1.39
N PHE A 6 -0.91 -28.05 -0.67
CA PHE A 6 -1.57 -26.80 -1.06
C PHE A 6 -0.59 -25.62 -1.13
N ILE A 7 0.26 -25.45 -0.11
CA ILE A 7 1.29 -24.40 -0.09
C ILE A 7 2.28 -24.63 -1.24
N SER A 8 2.75 -25.87 -1.44
CA SER A 8 3.65 -26.19 -2.55
C SER A 8 3.02 -25.94 -3.92
N ASN A 9 1.71 -26.15 -4.09
CA ASN A 9 1.01 -25.89 -5.35
C ASN A 9 0.85 -24.38 -5.61
N ILE A 10 0.51 -23.59 -4.59
CA ILE A 10 0.47 -22.12 -4.70
C ILE A 10 1.85 -21.59 -5.04
N LEU A 11 2.89 -22.03 -4.33
CA LEU A 11 4.25 -21.57 -4.57
C LEU A 11 4.73 -21.94 -5.97
N ALA A 12 4.50 -23.19 -6.41
CA ALA A 12 4.92 -23.65 -7.73
C ALA A 12 4.22 -22.90 -8.86
N ASN A 13 2.91 -22.64 -8.74
CA ASN A 13 2.17 -21.86 -9.73
C ASN A 13 2.59 -20.38 -9.74
N TYR A 14 2.83 -19.78 -8.57
CA TYR A 14 3.27 -18.39 -8.47
C TYR A 14 4.69 -18.20 -9.02
N LEU A 15 5.63 -19.06 -8.64
CA LEU A 15 7.01 -19.03 -9.13
C LEU A 15 7.09 -19.37 -10.63
N GLY A 16 6.26 -20.31 -11.11
CA GLY A 16 6.16 -20.64 -12.53
C GLY A 16 5.61 -19.50 -13.38
N ALA A 17 4.60 -18.76 -12.88
CA ALA A 17 4.13 -17.54 -13.54
C ALA A 17 5.22 -16.46 -13.57
N MET A 18 5.94 -16.30 -12.45
CA MET A 18 6.98 -15.27 -12.32
C MET A 18 8.20 -15.55 -13.20
N SER A 19 8.59 -16.82 -13.39
CA SER A 19 9.71 -17.19 -14.27
C SER A 19 9.43 -16.98 -15.76
N ILE A 20 8.15 -16.89 -16.16
CA ILE A 20 7.73 -16.56 -17.54
C ILE A 20 7.58 -15.05 -17.70
N ILE A 21 6.95 -14.39 -16.73
CA ILE A 21 6.65 -12.95 -16.82
C ILE A 21 7.90 -12.09 -16.62
N LEU A 22 8.77 -12.45 -15.68
CA LEU A 22 9.95 -11.66 -15.33
C LEU A 22 10.95 -11.49 -16.49
N PRO A 23 11.38 -12.55 -17.22
CA PRO A 23 12.27 -12.38 -18.37
C PRO A 23 11.61 -11.60 -19.52
N ASN A 24 10.29 -11.72 -19.74
CA ASN A 24 9.59 -10.92 -20.75
C ASN A 24 9.54 -9.42 -20.39
N ILE A 25 9.46 -9.09 -19.10
CA ILE A 25 9.53 -7.71 -18.62
C ILE A 25 10.97 -7.18 -18.71
N LEU A 26 11.98 -8.00 -18.41
CA LEU A 26 13.39 -7.57 -18.48
C LEU A 26 13.97 -7.54 -19.90
N ALA A 27 13.45 -8.35 -20.84
CA ALA A 27 14.01 -8.48 -22.19
C ALA A 27 13.64 -7.32 -23.15
N VAL A 28 12.71 -6.43 -22.76
CA VAL A 28 12.30 -5.27 -23.56
C VAL A 28 12.82 -4.00 -22.91
N GLU A 29 13.69 -3.27 -23.63
CA GLU A 29 14.18 -1.96 -23.18
C GLU A 29 13.01 -1.01 -22.93
N GLY A 30 12.87 -0.52 -21.68
CA GLY A 30 11.81 0.40 -21.26
C GLY A 30 10.76 -0.17 -20.30
N ASN A 31 10.71 -1.50 -20.07
CA ASN A 31 9.69 -2.12 -19.20
C ASN A 31 10.03 -2.09 -17.69
N ILE A 32 11.28 -1.77 -17.33
CA ILE A 32 11.76 -1.74 -15.93
C ILE A 32 10.98 -0.71 -15.10
N LYS A 33 10.44 0.32 -15.76
CA LYS A 33 9.63 1.35 -15.12
C LYS A 33 8.30 0.85 -14.57
N TYR A 34 7.71 -0.19 -15.15
CA TYR A 34 6.49 -0.81 -14.62
C TYR A 34 6.77 -1.59 -13.32
N ILE A 35 7.94 -2.25 -13.23
CA ILE A 35 8.40 -2.86 -11.99
C ILE A 35 8.66 -1.77 -10.93
N GLY A 36 9.36 -0.69 -11.32
CA GLY A 36 9.62 0.45 -10.44
C GLY A 36 8.34 1.09 -9.90
N ALA A 37 7.33 1.29 -10.75
CA ALA A 37 6.02 1.83 -10.35
C ALA A 37 5.29 0.89 -9.38
N GLY A 38 5.34 -0.42 -9.63
CA GLY A 38 4.80 -1.43 -8.71
C GLY A 38 5.48 -1.38 -7.34
N LEU A 39 6.82 -1.32 -7.31
CA LEU A 39 7.58 -1.23 -6.06
C LEU A 39 7.35 0.09 -5.31
N ALA A 40 7.22 1.21 -6.04
CA ALA A 40 6.94 2.51 -5.43
C ALA A 40 5.63 2.48 -4.62
N SER A 41 4.62 1.73 -5.08
CA SER A 41 3.30 1.62 -4.43
C SER A 41 3.32 0.95 -3.05
N VAL A 42 4.38 0.22 -2.70
CA VAL A 42 4.55 -0.40 -1.36
C VAL A 42 4.57 0.66 -0.26
N GLY A 43 4.96 1.91 -0.58
CA GLY A 43 4.93 3.03 0.36
C GLY A 43 3.55 3.33 0.96
N ILE A 44 2.47 2.95 0.27
CA ILE A 44 1.08 3.14 0.74
C ILE A 44 0.79 2.33 2.01
N LEU A 45 1.49 1.21 2.24
CA LEU A 45 1.26 0.36 3.41
C LEU A 45 1.46 1.12 4.73
N GLY A 46 2.47 1.98 4.81
CA GLY A 46 2.75 2.77 6.01
C GLY A 46 1.61 3.74 6.32
N THR A 47 1.10 4.41 5.30
CA THR A 47 -0.04 5.34 5.41
C THR A 47 -1.33 4.62 5.82
N GLY A 48 -1.61 3.46 5.22
CA GLY A 48 -2.80 2.66 5.54
C GLY A 48 -2.82 2.22 7.01
N VAL A 49 -1.68 1.75 7.53
CA VAL A 49 -1.54 1.40 8.95
C VAL A 49 -1.67 2.65 9.84
N GLY A 50 -0.99 3.74 9.48
CA GLY A 50 -1.04 5.00 10.23
C GLY A 50 -2.45 5.56 10.38
N GLN A 51 -3.21 5.62 9.29
CA GLN A 51 -4.60 6.08 9.31
C GLN A 51 -5.52 5.15 10.10
N GLY A 52 -5.31 3.83 10.02
CA GLY A 52 -6.04 2.86 10.84
C GLY A 52 -5.88 3.11 12.34
N LEU A 53 -4.66 3.41 12.79
CA LEU A 53 -4.36 3.74 14.18
C LEU A 53 -4.97 5.10 14.60
N ILE A 54 -4.91 6.10 13.72
CA ILE A 54 -5.56 7.41 13.94
C ILE A 54 -7.06 7.24 14.14
N GLY A 55 -7.73 6.48 13.26
CA GLY A 55 -9.16 6.20 13.34
C GLY A 55 -9.54 5.42 14.61
N GLN A 56 -8.75 4.41 14.97
CA GLN A 56 -8.96 3.67 16.22
C GLN A 56 -8.88 4.59 17.44
N GLY A 57 -7.85 5.43 17.52
CA GLY A 57 -7.67 6.39 18.62
C GLY A 57 -8.83 7.39 18.73
N ALA A 58 -9.33 7.87 17.59
CA ALA A 58 -10.48 8.77 17.55
C ALA A 58 -11.75 8.09 18.05
N CYS A 59 -12.05 6.86 17.60
CA CYS A 59 -13.21 6.09 18.06
C CYS A 59 -13.17 5.85 19.58
N LEU A 60 -12.01 5.48 20.14
CA LEU A 60 -11.84 5.28 21.58
C LEU A 60 -12.02 6.58 22.37
N ALA A 61 -11.51 7.71 21.86
CA ALA A 61 -11.66 9.00 22.50
C ALA A 61 -13.12 9.48 22.49
N ILE A 62 -13.82 9.33 21.36
CA ILE A 62 -15.24 9.67 21.21
C ILE A 62 -16.11 8.79 22.09
N GLY A 63 -15.85 7.48 22.12
CA GLY A 63 -16.60 6.53 22.95
C GLY A 63 -16.48 6.82 24.45
N ARG A 64 -15.35 7.40 24.90
CA ARG A 64 -15.15 7.83 26.28
C ARG A 64 -15.78 9.19 26.58
N ASN A 65 -15.67 10.14 25.66
CA ASN A 65 -16.17 11.50 25.83
C ASN A 65 -16.94 11.96 24.57
N PRO A 66 -18.24 11.62 24.46
CA PRO A 66 -19.04 11.92 23.26
C PRO A 66 -19.17 13.43 22.99
N GLU A 67 -19.19 14.25 24.04
CA GLU A 67 -19.27 15.71 23.96
C GLU A 67 -18.08 16.34 23.22
N MET A 68 -16.92 15.68 23.26
CA MET A 68 -15.69 16.15 22.61
C MET A 68 -15.57 15.69 21.15
N ALA A 69 -16.54 14.96 20.62
CA ALA A 69 -16.47 14.37 19.28
C ALA A 69 -16.11 15.38 18.17
N PRO A 70 -16.70 16.59 18.11
CA PRO A 70 -16.35 17.55 17.06
C PRO A 70 -14.87 17.94 17.07
N LYS A 71 -14.30 18.11 18.27
CA LYS A 71 -12.88 18.47 18.44
C LYS A 71 -11.96 17.29 18.09
N VAL A 72 -12.32 16.07 18.50
CA VAL A 72 -11.56 14.85 18.18
C VAL A 72 -11.56 14.61 16.68
N THR A 73 -12.72 14.71 16.01
CA THR A 73 -12.83 14.53 14.56
C THR A 73 -12.01 15.57 13.80
N SER A 74 -12.00 16.84 14.24
CA SER A 74 -11.15 17.86 13.61
C SER A 74 -9.67 17.51 13.69
N THR A 75 -9.18 17.10 14.87
CA THR A 75 -7.79 16.68 15.04
C THR A 75 -7.47 15.42 14.24
N MET A 76 -8.40 14.46 14.19
CA MET A 76 -8.29 13.22 13.41
C MET A 76 -8.15 13.52 11.91
N ILE A 77 -8.93 14.45 11.36
CA ILE A 77 -8.85 14.80 9.93
C ILE A 77 -7.49 15.44 9.62
N VAL A 78 -7.01 16.33 10.48
CA VAL A 78 -5.69 16.97 10.30
C VAL A 78 -4.57 15.94 10.35
N SER A 79 -4.57 15.03 11.34
CA SER A 79 -3.54 13.99 11.43
C SER A 79 -3.64 12.96 10.29
N ALA A 80 -4.85 12.58 9.88
CA ALA A 80 -5.08 11.69 8.75
C ALA A 80 -4.58 12.32 7.44
N GLY A 81 -4.80 13.62 7.23
CA GLY A 81 -4.28 14.36 6.07
C GLY A 81 -2.76 14.45 6.05
N ILE A 82 -2.11 14.67 7.19
CA ILE A 82 -0.65 14.64 7.29
C ILE A 82 -0.12 13.23 6.98
N SER A 83 -0.77 12.19 7.53
CA SER A 83 -0.42 10.80 7.24
C SER A 83 -0.57 10.47 5.76
N GLU A 84 -1.59 11.02 5.07
CA GLU A 84 -1.87 10.75 3.65
C GLU A 84 -0.75 11.21 2.71
N SER A 85 0.02 12.22 3.11
CA SER A 85 1.11 12.77 2.28
C SER A 85 2.12 11.72 1.80
N GLY A 86 2.40 10.71 2.62
CA GLY A 86 3.27 9.59 2.25
C GLY A 86 2.71 8.72 1.12
N ALA A 87 1.39 8.48 1.13
CA ALA A 87 0.73 7.72 0.05
C ALA A 87 0.67 8.53 -1.24
N ILE A 88 0.43 9.84 -1.14
CA ILE A 88 0.43 10.74 -2.30
C ILE A 88 1.81 10.75 -2.97
N TYR A 89 2.91 10.85 -2.21
CA TYR A 89 4.25 10.79 -2.81
C TYR A 89 4.53 9.45 -3.49
N SER A 90 4.16 8.34 -2.86
CA SER A 90 4.28 6.99 -3.44
C SER A 90 3.50 6.86 -4.77
N LEU A 91 2.27 7.36 -4.81
CA LEU A 91 1.43 7.40 -6.01
C LEU A 91 2.03 8.31 -7.10
N VAL A 92 2.49 9.50 -6.74
CA VAL A 92 3.09 10.46 -7.68
C VAL A 92 4.34 9.85 -8.34
N ILE A 93 5.23 9.22 -7.56
CA ILE A 93 6.42 8.55 -8.12
C ILE A 93 6.02 7.41 -9.06
N ALA A 94 5.02 6.60 -8.72
CA ALA A 94 4.53 5.54 -9.59
C ALA A 94 3.99 6.08 -10.93
N ILE A 95 3.23 7.17 -10.90
CA ILE A 95 2.71 7.84 -12.11
C ILE A 95 3.86 8.42 -12.95
N LEU A 96 4.84 9.08 -12.32
CA LEU A 96 6.00 9.63 -13.02
C LEU A 96 6.81 8.54 -13.73
N LEU A 97 7.00 7.39 -13.08
CA LEU A 97 7.69 6.24 -13.69
C LEU A 97 6.92 5.65 -14.88
N ILE A 98 5.59 5.68 -14.88
CA ILE A 98 4.79 5.11 -15.98
C ILE A 98 4.72 6.06 -17.18
N PHE A 99 4.49 7.35 -16.93
CA PHE A 99 4.05 8.30 -17.97
C PHE A 99 5.08 9.36 -18.34
N VAL A 100 6.11 9.59 -17.53
CA VAL A 100 7.10 10.65 -17.75
C VAL A 100 8.46 10.09 -18.11
N VAL A 101 8.89 9.04 -17.39
CA VAL A 101 10.12 8.28 -17.66
C VAL A 101 9.82 7.10 -18.58
#